data_AF-A0A2A2FAS2-F1
#
_entry.id   AF-A0A2A2FAS2-F1
#
_cell.length_a   1.000
_cell.length_b   1.000
_cell.length_c   1.000
_cell.angle_alpha   90.00
_cell.angle_beta   90.00
_cell.angle_gamma   90.00
#
_symmetry.space_group_name_H-M   'P 1'
#
loop_
_entity.id
_entity.type
_entity.pdbx_description
1 polymer ?
#
loop_
_entity_poly.entity_id
_entity_poly.type
_entity_poly.pdbx_seq_one_letter_code
_entity_poly.pdbx_strand_id
1 'polypeptide(L)'
;MPDTQSIYADIGGREAVEAVVSDFYDRVFDDPVLEPYFEGVDREALYAHQVQFISAVAGGPVSYEGADMRAAHEGMGITEEGFGRVATYLAEALRENGVAEENVETILDEVGALEPDMVGQ
;
A
#
# COMPACT_ATOMS: atom_id res chain seq x y z
N MET A 1 4.79 2.57 -30.44
CA MET A 1 5.73 2.39 -29.31
C MET A 1 5.35 1.06 -28.68
N PRO A 2 6.26 0.16 -28.33
CA PRO A 2 5.85 -0.97 -27.50
C PRO A 2 5.40 -0.37 -26.16
N ASP A 3 4.19 -0.68 -25.73
CA ASP A 3 3.72 -0.36 -24.39
C ASP A 3 4.72 -0.97 -23.41
N THR A 4 5.45 -0.12 -22.68
CA THR A 4 6.12 -0.58 -21.47
C THR A 4 5.00 -1.06 -20.57
N GLN A 5 4.79 -2.37 -20.51
CA GLN A 5 3.75 -2.97 -19.68
C GLN A 5 4.07 -2.55 -18.25
N SER A 6 3.14 -1.84 -17.60
CA SER A 6 3.34 -1.39 -16.23
C SER A 6 3.25 -2.57 -15.29
N ILE A 7 3.88 -2.48 -14.11
CA ILE A 7 3.78 -3.52 -13.07
C ILE A 7 2.31 -3.86 -12.80
N TYR A 8 1.43 -2.86 -12.81
CA TYR A 8 -0.01 -3.02 -12.70
C TYR A 8 -0.59 -3.98 -13.76
N ALA A 9 -0.20 -3.85 -15.02
CA ALA A 9 -0.62 -4.77 -16.07
C ALA A 9 0.01 -6.16 -15.90
N ASP A 10 1.28 -6.23 -15.47
CA ASP A 10 2.02 -7.48 -15.27
C ASP A 10 1.44 -8.34 -14.13
N ILE A 11 0.98 -7.71 -13.05
CA ILE A 11 0.41 -8.42 -11.89
C ILE A 11 -1.05 -8.87 -12.11
N GLY A 12 -1.69 -8.48 -13.22
CA GLY A 12 -3.08 -8.84 -13.52
C GLY A 12 -4.10 -7.71 -13.33
N GLY A 13 -3.62 -6.47 -13.14
CA GLY A 13 -4.46 -5.27 -13.07
C GLY A 13 -5.28 -5.19 -11.78
N ARG A 14 -6.47 -4.59 -11.90
CA ARG A 14 -7.30 -4.21 -10.74
C ARG A 14 -7.65 -5.39 -9.84
N GLU A 15 -8.01 -6.52 -10.41
CA GLU A 15 -8.46 -7.69 -9.65
C GLU A 15 -7.34 -8.24 -8.76
N ALA A 16 -6.10 -8.28 -9.28
CA ALA A 16 -4.93 -8.67 -8.50
C ALA A 16 -4.62 -7.66 -7.38
N VAL A 17 -4.73 -6.35 -7.66
CA VAL A 17 -4.56 -5.32 -6.64
C VAL A 17 -5.63 -5.42 -5.55
N GLU A 18 -6.88 -5.67 -5.90
CA GLU A 18 -7.97 -5.86 -4.93
C GLU A 18 -7.71 -7.06 -4.01
N ALA A 19 -7.22 -8.18 -4.56
CA ALA A 19 -6.83 -9.35 -3.78
C ALA A 19 -5.67 -9.04 -2.81
N VAL A 20 -4.60 -8.40 -3.31
CA VAL A 20 -3.46 -7.96 -2.48
C VAL A 20 -3.91 -7.04 -1.35
N VAL A 21 -4.76 -6.05 -1.63
CA VAL A 21 -5.24 -5.10 -0.61
C VAL A 21 -6.11 -5.79 0.43
N SER A 22 -6.91 -6.78 0.02
CA SER A 22 -7.68 -7.59 0.97
C SER A 22 -6.78 -8.34 1.94
N ASP A 23 -5.82 -9.09 1.39
CA ASP A 23 -4.88 -9.88 2.18
C ASP A 23 -3.98 -9.00 3.07
N PHE A 24 -3.62 -7.82 2.58
CA PHE A 24 -2.87 -6.82 3.34
C PHE A 24 -3.65 -6.34 4.57
N TYR A 25 -4.91 -5.93 4.40
CA TYR A 25 -5.69 -5.42 5.53
C TYR A 25 -6.12 -6.49 6.52
N ASP A 26 -6.31 -7.73 6.07
CA ASP A 26 -6.53 -8.86 6.99
C ASP A 26 -5.36 -8.98 7.99
N ARG A 27 -4.11 -8.82 7.53
CA ARG A 27 -2.93 -8.82 8.40
C ARG A 27 -2.84 -7.57 9.27
N VAL A 28 -3.10 -6.39 8.70
CA VAL A 28 -3.02 -5.12 9.43
C VAL A 28 -4.02 -5.07 10.58
N PHE A 29 -5.24 -5.54 10.38
CA PHE A 29 -6.25 -5.53 11.44
C PHE A 29 -6.05 -6.64 12.48
N ASP A 30 -5.30 -7.69 12.15
CA ASP A 30 -4.93 -8.73 13.11
C ASP A 30 -3.66 -8.38 13.91
N ASP A 31 -2.92 -7.32 13.54
CA ASP A 31 -1.75 -6.85 14.30
C ASP A 31 -2.16 -5.91 15.46
N PRO A 32 -1.93 -6.29 16.73
CA PRO A 32 -2.29 -5.47 17.90
C PRO A 32 -1.53 -4.14 18.01
N VAL A 33 -0.45 -3.94 17.25
CA VAL A 33 0.26 -2.65 17.17
C VAL A 33 -0.38 -1.74 16.14
N LEU A 34 -0.94 -2.29 15.06
CA LEU A 34 -1.50 -1.50 13.97
C LEU A 34 -3.00 -1.24 14.15
N GLU A 35 -3.75 -2.21 14.68
CA GLU A 35 -5.21 -2.13 14.84
C GLU A 35 -5.71 -0.84 15.50
N PRO A 36 -5.06 -0.29 16.56
CA PRO A 36 -5.50 0.96 17.19
C PRO A 36 -5.48 2.18 16.26
N TYR A 37 -4.63 2.20 15.23
CA TYR A 37 -4.59 3.31 14.26
C TYR A 37 -5.84 3.37 13.37
N PHE A 38 -6.59 2.27 13.28
CA PHE A 38 -7.75 2.13 12.40
C PHE A 38 -9.09 2.15 13.15
N GLU A 39 -9.09 2.47 14.45
CA GLU A 39 -10.32 2.63 15.23
C GLU A 39 -11.21 3.74 14.65
N GLY A 40 -12.45 3.40 14.32
CA GLY A 40 -13.42 4.35 13.77
C GLY A 40 -13.21 4.73 12.31
N VAL A 41 -12.22 4.15 11.62
CA VAL A 41 -12.01 4.33 10.19
C VAL A 41 -13.09 3.59 9.39
N ASP A 42 -13.60 4.24 8.35
CA ASP A 42 -14.46 3.58 7.37
C ASP A 42 -13.61 2.61 6.53
N ARG A 43 -13.75 1.32 6.81
CA ARG A 43 -12.99 0.25 6.13
C ARG A 43 -13.31 0.19 4.64
N GLU A 44 -14.55 0.42 4.22
CA GLU A 44 -14.88 0.36 2.79
C GLU A 44 -14.17 1.47 2.03
N ALA A 45 -14.19 2.70 2.57
CA ALA A 45 -13.46 3.82 2.00
C ALA A 45 -11.94 3.59 2.01
N LEU A 46 -11.41 3.02 3.11
CA LEU A 46 -10.00 2.71 3.26
C LEU A 46 -9.52 1.69 2.20
N TYR A 47 -10.24 0.59 2.01
CA TYR A 47 -9.90 -0.40 0.99
C TYR A 47 -9.93 0.21 -0.42
N ALA A 48 -10.98 0.97 -0.74
CA ALA A 48 -11.10 1.62 -2.04
C ALA A 48 -9.97 2.61 -2.30
N HIS A 49 -9.52 3.33 -1.27
CA HIS A 49 -8.39 4.24 -1.36
C HIS A 49 -7.07 3.47 -1.54
N GLN A 50 -6.85 2.41 -0.78
CA GLN A 50 -5.63 1.62 -0.86
C GLN A 50 -5.48 0.91 -2.22
N VAL A 51 -6.58 0.41 -2.81
CA VAL A 51 -6.58 -0.14 -4.18
C VAL A 51 -6.14 0.91 -5.19
N GLN A 52 -6.65 2.14 -5.07
CA GLN A 52 -6.25 3.24 -5.95
C GLN A 52 -4.76 3.58 -5.77
N PHE A 53 -4.29 3.66 -4.53
CA PHE A 53 -2.90 3.94 -4.21
C PHE A 53 -1.94 2.87 -4.76
N ILE A 54 -2.17 1.59 -4.48
CA ILE A 54 -1.32 0.50 -4.98
C ILE A 54 -1.39 0.41 -6.51
N SER A 55 -2.56 0.66 -7.11
CA SER A 55 -2.68 0.74 -8.58
C SER A 55 -1.81 1.85 -9.16
N ALA A 56 -1.74 3.02 -8.52
CA ALA A 56 -0.90 4.13 -8.96
C ALA A 56 0.60 3.83 -8.79
N VAL A 57 1.00 3.29 -7.63
CA VAL A 57 2.38 2.88 -7.34
C VAL A 57 2.87 1.83 -8.33
N ALA A 58 2.02 0.87 -8.71
CA ALA A 58 2.33 -0.13 -9.72
C ALA A 58 2.34 0.42 -11.17
N GLY A 59 2.20 1.73 -11.38
CA GLY A 59 2.19 2.34 -12.71
C GLY A 59 0.87 2.11 -13.48
N GLY A 60 -0.23 1.89 -12.78
CA GLY A 60 -1.57 1.83 -13.35
C GLY A 60 -2.05 3.20 -13.87
N PRO A 61 -3.23 3.26 -14.49
CA PRO A 61 -3.76 4.48 -15.12
C PRO A 61 -4.22 5.56 -14.11
N VAL A 62 -4.01 5.33 -12.81
CA VAL A 62 -4.42 6.20 -11.72
C VAL A 62 -3.20 7.00 -11.28
N SER A 63 -3.31 8.33 -11.24
CA SER A 63 -2.26 9.16 -10.64
C SER A 63 -2.43 9.23 -9.13
N TYR A 64 -1.30 9.13 -8.43
CA TYR A 64 -1.18 9.49 -7.03
C TYR A 64 -0.30 10.74 -6.92
N GLU A 65 -0.76 11.78 -6.21
CA GLU A 65 -0.08 13.09 -6.19
C GLU A 65 0.72 13.38 -4.90
N GLY A 66 0.87 12.42 -3.98
CA GLY A 66 1.83 12.49 -2.86
C GLY A 66 1.47 13.46 -1.72
N ALA A 67 1.00 14.67 -2.03
CA ALA A 67 0.73 15.75 -1.08
C ALA A 67 -0.31 15.36 -0.01
N ASP A 68 -1.20 14.42 -0.33
CA ASP A 68 -2.20 13.93 0.59
C ASP A 68 -1.63 12.95 1.63
N MET A 69 -0.48 12.28 1.41
CA MET A 69 0.08 11.33 2.39
C MET A 69 0.41 12.03 3.71
N ARG A 70 1.08 13.18 3.66
CA ARG A 70 1.42 13.93 4.87
C ARG A 70 0.18 14.42 5.61
N ALA A 71 -0.76 15.02 4.89
CA ALA A 71 -1.99 15.53 5.49
C ALA A 71 -2.88 14.40 6.03
N ALA A 72 -2.95 13.26 5.34
CA ALA A 72 -3.74 12.10 5.75
C ALA A 72 -3.20 11.41 7.00
N HIS A 73 -1.88 11.50 7.26
CA HIS A 73 -1.22 10.83 8.39
C HIS A 73 -0.76 11.79 9.50
N GLU A 74 -1.03 13.09 9.35
CA GLU A 74 -0.68 14.13 10.32
C GLU A 74 -1.32 13.85 11.70
N GLY A 75 -0.52 13.93 12.76
CA GLY A 75 -0.98 13.76 14.13
C GLY A 75 -1.39 12.33 14.51
N MET A 76 -1.20 11.35 13.63
CA MET A 76 -1.45 9.93 13.94
C MET A 76 -0.36 9.33 14.85
N GLY A 77 0.81 9.96 14.95
CA GLY A 77 1.92 9.45 15.77
C GLY A 77 2.47 8.12 15.25
N ILE A 78 2.54 7.96 13.92
CA ILE A 78 3.09 6.76 13.28
C ILE A 78 4.58 6.65 13.61
N THR A 79 4.97 5.48 14.09
CA THR A 79 6.36 5.15 14.42
C THR A 79 7.03 4.43 13.26
N GLU A 80 8.37 4.42 13.25
CA GLU A 80 9.16 3.60 12.32
C GLU A 80 8.76 2.11 12.42
N GLU A 81 8.45 1.62 13.63
CA GLU A 81 7.97 0.25 13.84
C GLU A 81 6.62 0.01 13.15
N GLY A 82 5.65 0.92 13.32
CA GLY A 82 4.34 0.82 12.69
C GLY A 82 4.43 0.85 11.17
N PHE A 83 5.23 1.77 10.62
CA PHE A 83 5.48 1.83 9.19
C PHE A 83 6.16 0.55 8.66
N GLY A 84 7.19 0.06 9.34
CA GLY A 84 7.90 -1.16 8.97
C GLY A 84 7.00 -2.41 8.98
N ARG A 85 6.06 -2.51 9.92
CA ARG A 85 5.05 -3.59 9.94
C ARG A 85 4.11 -3.51 8.75
N VAL A 86 3.60 -2.33 8.41
CA VAL A 86 2.77 -2.10 7.22
C VAL A 86 3.52 -2.52 5.95
N ALA A 87 4.78 -2.09 5.78
CA ALA A 87 5.60 -2.47 4.63
C ALA A 87 5.83 -4.00 4.56
N THR A 88 6.04 -4.65 5.70
CA THR A 88 6.19 -6.11 5.80
C THR A 88 4.93 -6.83 5.35
N TYR A 89 3.76 -6.43 5.85
CA TYR A 89 2.49 -7.06 5.46
C TYR A 89 2.13 -6.81 4.00
N LEU A 90 2.46 -5.65 3.44
CA LEU A 90 2.29 -5.39 2.02
C LEU A 90 3.18 -6.34 1.19
N ALA A 91 4.44 -6.52 1.59
CA ALA A 91 5.36 -7.44 0.92
C ALA A 91 4.86 -8.89 0.96
N GLU A 92 4.34 -9.35 2.10
CA GLU A 92 3.75 -10.67 2.25
C GLU A 92 2.51 -10.85 1.37
N ALA A 93 1.58 -9.89 1.39
CA ALA A 93 0.37 -9.92 0.58
C ALA A 93 0.69 -9.97 -0.92
N LEU A 94 1.65 -9.16 -1.40
CA LEU A 94 2.09 -9.19 -2.79
C LEU A 94 2.65 -10.56 -3.17
N ARG A 95 3.54 -11.14 -2.36
CA ARG A 95 4.15 -12.45 -2.63
C ARG A 95 3.12 -13.57 -2.63
N GLU A 96 2.21 -13.59 -1.67
CA GLU A 96 1.16 -14.63 -1.59
C GLU A 96 0.16 -14.56 -2.75
N ASN A 97 -0.05 -13.37 -3.31
CA ASN A 97 -0.84 -13.18 -4.53
C ASN A 97 -0.04 -13.43 -5.82
N GLY A 98 1.18 -13.97 -5.72
CA GLY A 98 1.96 -14.43 -6.87
C GLY A 98 2.66 -13.31 -7.65
N VAL A 99 2.81 -12.12 -7.06
CA VAL A 99 3.60 -11.04 -7.64
C VAL A 99 5.07 -11.44 -7.67
N ALA A 100 5.73 -11.25 -8.82
CA ALA A 100 7.15 -11.57 -8.98
C ALA A 100 8.01 -10.69 -8.05
N GLU A 101 9.09 -11.25 -7.49
CA GLU A 101 9.91 -10.56 -6.48
C GLU A 101 10.44 -9.20 -6.96
N GLU A 102 10.86 -9.08 -8.23
CA GLU A 102 11.29 -7.80 -8.83
C GLU A 102 10.21 -6.71 -8.76
N ASN A 103 8.95 -7.10 -8.95
CA ASN A 103 7.81 -6.19 -8.84
C ASN A 103 7.49 -5.88 -7.38
N VAL A 104 7.66 -6.84 -6.46
CA VAL A 104 7.52 -6.61 -5.02
C VAL A 104 8.53 -5.58 -4.54
N GLU A 105 9.81 -5.76 -4.88
CA GLU A 105 10.89 -4.83 -4.53
C GLU A 105 10.60 -3.43 -5.07
N THR A 106 10.20 -3.32 -6.34
CA THR A 106 9.88 -2.01 -6.95
C THR A 106 8.72 -1.32 -6.24
N ILE A 107 7.64 -2.03 -5.91
CA ILE A 107 6.49 -1.45 -5.20
C ILE A 107 6.90 -1.01 -3.79
N LEU A 108 7.73 -1.78 -3.09
CA LEU A 108 8.18 -1.46 -1.74
C LEU A 108 9.14 -0.28 -1.71
N ASP A 109 9.99 -0.10 -2.74
CA ASP A 109 10.86 1.06 -2.86
C ASP A 109 10.04 2.36 -2.98
N GLU A 110 8.98 2.35 -3.80
CA GLU A 110 8.06 3.49 -3.94
C GLU A 110 7.30 3.78 -2.64
N VAL A 111 6.83 2.74 -1.93
CA VAL A 111 6.17 2.90 -0.63
C VAL A 111 7.15 3.43 0.42
N GLY A 112 8.38 2.90 0.47
CA GLY A 112 9.43 3.33 1.38
C GLY A 112 9.81 4.80 1.20
N ALA A 113 9.76 5.31 -0.04
CA ALA A 113 9.99 6.73 -0.31
C ALA A 113 8.98 7.67 0.37
N LEU A 114 7.81 7.17 0.77
CA LEU A 114 6.76 7.92 1.47
C LEU A 114 6.92 7.94 2.99
N GLU A 115 7.82 7.13 3.56
CA GLU A 115 8.06 7.08 5.01
C GLU A 115 8.27 8.47 5.64
N PRO A 116 9.07 9.39 5.06
CA PRO A 116 9.31 10.72 5.62
C PRO A 116 8.08 11.65 5.62
N ASP A 117 7.02 11.27 4.92
CA ASP A 117 5.74 11.99 4.88
C ASP A 117 4.73 11.40 5.87
N MET A 118 4.99 10.25 6.49
CA MET A 118 4.06 9.58 7.40
C MET A 118 4.61 9.44 8.83
N VAL A 119 5.89 9.11 8.95
CA VAL A 119 6.54 8.91 10.25
C VAL A 119 6.88 10.27 10.87
N GLY A 120 6.49 10.45 12.13
CA GLY A 120 6.79 11.66 12.90
C GLY A 120 6.03 12.92 12.47
N GLN A 121 4.91 12.77 11.75
CA GLN A 121 3.97 13.86 11.47
C GLN A 121 3.04 14.16 12.64
#